data_AF-A0AAV0V518-F1
#
_entry.id   AF-A0AAV0V518-F1
#
_cell.length_a   1.000
_cell.length_b   1.000
_cell.length_c   1.000
_cell.angle_alpha   90.00
_cell.angle_beta   90.00
_cell.angle_gamma   90.00
#
_symmetry.space_group_name_H-M   'P 1'
#
loop_
_entity.id
_entity.type
_entity.pdbx_description
1 polymer ?
#
loop_
_entity_poly.entity_id
_entity_poly.type
_entity_poly.pdbx_seq_one_letter_code
_entity_poly.pdbx_strand_id
1 'polypeptide(L)'
;MSKALQGRVFDLWRHFQALPTGLQRDVKQIRDHLLSPEVTEQLFASKSSFSGFLQVSGDILLRFINQKFEQAPNFHDPTSHAAKVADGLVQSGFLTPKTDTKDLKNFDFHTKNAEFLGVGSGLADDETKSVWSVKDGAIQAGVLHRKKEGFLAHLLGGQEPFYVVANDKHKAVHVFESDVALKSLDDIDLAVDATIAFSDDMAYGIELSNGTTAETLAAESKEMQEEWLNAFINAGAQYREVFNMEDTAKIKSFYELKDFDMARNEVSMAKYNGKVVLAVNVSSKCGLTPTNYPELQQLYAKYKDEGLEVLAFPCNQFAGQEPGTHEEIMEFVKHYNVTFPFFEKHDVNGATARPVFTYLKAKLPGTFGNYIKWNFTKFLVDRNGQPFKRFAPKDRPLSFEEDIKTLLAQKALKK
;
A
#
# COMPACT_ATOMS: atom_id res chain seq x y z
N MET A 1 -10.99 -6.56 -5.18
CA MET A 1 -11.47 -5.63 -4.14
C MET A 1 -10.24 -4.92 -3.60
N SER A 2 -10.21 -3.59 -3.56
CA SER A 2 -9.14 -2.90 -2.81
C SER A 2 -9.30 -3.31 -1.35
N LYS A 3 -8.25 -3.86 -0.74
CA LYS A 3 -8.23 -4.10 0.70
C LYS A 3 -8.57 -2.76 1.36
N ALA A 4 -9.57 -2.73 2.23
CA ALA A 4 -9.95 -1.49 2.89
C ALA A 4 -8.73 -0.99 3.70
N LEU A 5 -8.52 0.32 3.77
CA LEU A 5 -7.47 0.91 4.62
C LEU A 5 -7.52 0.26 6.00
N GLN A 6 -6.40 -0.32 6.44
CA GLN A 6 -6.35 -1.02 7.72
C GLN A 6 -6.21 -0.01 8.86
N GLY A 7 -6.67 -0.42 10.05
CA GLY A 7 -6.55 0.35 11.28
C GLY A 7 -7.85 1.01 11.73
N ARG A 8 -7.95 1.18 13.05
CA ARG A 8 -9.18 1.54 13.75
C ARG A 8 -9.77 2.88 13.33
N VAL A 9 -8.94 3.86 13.00
CA VAL A 9 -9.37 5.17 12.46
C VAL A 9 -10.24 4.99 11.23
N PHE A 10 -9.81 4.12 10.31
CA PHE A 10 -10.51 3.89 9.06
C PHE A 10 -11.72 2.96 9.24
N ASP A 11 -11.66 2.01 10.18
CA ASP A 11 -12.83 1.20 10.57
C ASP A 11 -13.94 2.08 11.15
N LEU A 12 -13.59 2.98 12.08
CA LEU A 12 -14.49 3.95 12.68
C LEU A 12 -15.11 4.86 11.63
N TRP A 13 -14.29 5.40 10.72
CA TRP A 13 -14.79 6.25 9.64
C TRP A 13 -15.74 5.50 8.70
N ARG A 14 -15.45 4.24 8.36
CA ARG A 14 -16.35 3.40 7.56
C ARG A 14 -17.66 3.13 8.28
N HIS A 15 -17.62 2.89 9.59
CA HIS A 15 -18.83 2.73 10.39
C HIS A 15 -19.67 4.00 10.42
N PHE A 16 -19.04 5.17 10.56
CA PHE A 16 -19.74 6.45 10.44
C PHE A 16 -20.45 6.59 9.08
N GLN A 17 -19.77 6.24 7.98
CA GLN A 17 -20.35 6.28 6.63
C GLN A 17 -21.52 5.32 6.44
N ALA A 18 -21.53 4.20 7.18
CA ALA A 18 -22.59 3.20 7.13
C ALA A 18 -23.79 3.53 8.04
N LEU A 19 -23.71 4.54 8.92
CA LEU A 19 -24.82 4.95 9.76
C LEU A 19 -26.03 5.42 8.92
N PRO A 20 -27.27 5.30 9.44
CA PRO A 20 -28.45 5.87 8.79
C PRO A 20 -28.27 7.36 8.48
N THR A 21 -28.73 7.81 7.32
CA THR A 21 -28.56 9.22 6.87
C THR A 21 -29.12 10.23 7.86
N GLY A 22 -30.20 9.89 8.57
CA GLY A 22 -30.74 10.70 9.66
C GLY A 22 -29.71 10.91 10.77
N LEU A 23 -29.13 9.82 11.29
CA LEU A 23 -28.12 9.89 12.34
C LEU A 23 -26.85 10.63 11.88
N GLN A 24 -26.40 10.44 10.64
CA GLN A 24 -25.28 11.21 10.09
C GLN A 24 -25.57 12.72 10.05
N ARG A 25 -26.83 13.11 9.78
CA ARG A 25 -27.26 14.51 9.80
C ARG A 25 -27.24 15.05 11.23
N ASP A 26 -27.76 14.30 12.19
CA ASP A 26 -27.82 14.70 13.60
C ASP A 26 -26.40 14.87 14.18
N VAL A 27 -25.47 13.96 13.84
CA VAL A 27 -24.05 14.08 14.18
C VAL A 27 -23.44 15.37 13.61
N LYS A 28 -23.71 15.69 12.34
CA LYS A 28 -23.23 16.95 11.72
C LYS A 28 -23.83 18.18 12.40
N GLN A 29 -25.12 18.16 12.72
CA GLN A 29 -25.78 19.27 13.42
C GLN A 29 -25.19 19.51 14.81
N ILE A 30 -24.95 18.45 15.58
CA ILE A 30 -24.28 18.57 16.89
C ILE A 30 -22.85 19.06 16.70
N ARG A 31 -22.08 18.48 15.78
CA ARG A 31 -20.72 18.93 15.47
C ARG A 31 -20.66 20.43 15.19
N ASP A 32 -21.49 20.91 14.27
CA ASP A 32 -21.51 22.32 13.86
C ASP A 32 -21.93 23.22 15.04
N HIS A 33 -22.81 22.73 15.92
CA HIS A 33 -23.19 23.44 17.13
C HIS A 33 -22.05 23.48 18.17
N LEU A 34 -21.32 22.37 18.35
CA LEU A 34 -20.15 22.28 19.23
C LEU A 34 -19.00 23.18 18.77
N LEU A 35 -18.96 23.58 17.50
CA LEU A 35 -17.98 24.52 16.95
C LEU A 35 -18.36 25.99 17.13
N SER A 36 -19.58 26.31 17.57
CA SER A 36 -19.96 27.70 17.80
C SER A 36 -19.23 28.26 19.02
N PRO A 37 -18.64 29.49 18.95
CA PRO A 37 -17.77 30.02 20.02
C PRO A 37 -18.40 29.96 21.42
N GLU A 38 -19.68 30.32 21.51
CA GLU A 38 -20.47 30.30 22.75
C GLU A 38 -20.56 28.90 23.37
N VAL A 39 -20.81 27.89 22.55
CA VAL A 39 -20.93 26.49 22.99
C VAL A 39 -19.56 25.91 23.33
N THR A 40 -18.54 26.24 22.54
CA THR A 40 -17.16 25.82 22.78
C THR A 40 -16.70 26.28 24.16
N GLU A 41 -16.87 27.57 24.47
CA GLU A 41 -16.50 28.13 25.79
C GLU A 41 -17.30 27.52 26.95
N GLN A 42 -18.59 27.20 26.74
CA GLN A 42 -19.45 26.63 27.76
C GLN A 42 -19.17 25.15 28.07
N LEU A 43 -18.93 24.34 27.05
CA LEU A 43 -18.78 22.89 27.20
C LEU A 43 -17.33 22.46 27.41
N PHE A 44 -16.40 23.12 26.72
CA PHE A 44 -14.99 22.81 26.75
C PHE A 44 -14.27 23.84 27.64
N ALA A 45 -14.54 23.78 28.94
CA ALA A 45 -13.97 24.73 29.90
C ALA A 45 -12.44 24.60 30.00
N SER A 46 -11.75 25.73 29.89
CA SER A 46 -10.30 25.80 30.02
C SER A 46 -9.86 25.40 31.43
N LYS A 47 -9.04 24.35 31.54
CA LYS A 47 -8.00 24.26 32.56
C LYS A 47 -7.00 23.16 32.24
N SER A 48 -5.78 23.63 31.98
CA SER A 48 -4.47 22.97 32.04
C SER A 48 -4.40 21.50 31.60
N SER A 49 -3.67 21.24 30.51
CA SER A 49 -2.66 20.17 30.51
C SER A 49 -1.96 20.09 29.16
N PHE A 50 -0.67 20.40 29.15
CA PHE A 50 0.47 19.87 28.36
C PHE A 50 0.32 19.53 26.84
N SER A 51 -0.84 19.66 26.20
CA SER A 51 -1.16 19.02 24.91
C SER A 51 -2.03 19.84 23.94
N GLY A 52 -2.70 20.92 24.37
CA GLY A 52 -3.38 21.85 23.45
C GLY A 52 -4.80 21.47 22.99
N PHE A 53 -5.39 20.38 23.48
CA PHE A 53 -6.73 19.92 23.06
C PHE A 53 -7.84 20.26 24.08
N LEU A 54 -9.00 20.68 23.58
CA LEU A 54 -10.22 20.89 24.35
C LEU A 54 -10.81 19.56 24.85
N GLN A 55 -11.39 19.53 26.05
CA GLN A 55 -11.91 18.30 26.69
C GLN A 55 -13.35 18.45 27.15
N VAL A 56 -14.14 17.37 27.09
CA VAL A 56 -15.51 17.30 27.60
C VAL A 56 -15.78 15.92 28.21
N SER A 57 -16.45 15.88 29.37
CA SER A 57 -16.90 14.61 29.94
C SER A 57 -18.12 14.11 29.17
N GLY A 58 -18.24 12.79 28.99
CA GLY A 58 -19.35 12.27 28.20
C GLY A 58 -20.71 12.42 28.87
N ASP A 59 -20.78 12.47 30.21
CA ASP A 59 -21.99 12.87 30.94
C ASP A 59 -22.49 14.27 30.52
N ILE A 60 -21.58 15.24 30.38
CA ILE A 60 -21.90 16.60 29.94
C ILE A 60 -22.31 16.59 28.47
N LEU A 61 -21.55 15.88 27.62
CA LEU A 61 -21.83 15.74 26.19
C LEU A 61 -23.22 15.15 25.94
N LEU A 62 -23.59 14.07 26.64
CA LEU A 62 -24.89 13.42 26.48
C LEU A 62 -26.04 14.34 26.90
N ARG A 63 -25.92 15.06 28.02
CA ARG A 63 -26.94 16.03 28.44
C ARG A 63 -27.11 17.14 27.41
N PHE A 64 -26.01 17.63 26.85
CA PHE A 64 -26.04 18.68 25.84
C PHE A 64 -26.73 18.20 24.55
N ILE A 65 -26.37 17.01 24.07
CA ILE A 65 -27.02 16.41 22.89
C ILE A 65 -28.52 16.22 23.13
N ASN A 66 -28.90 15.70 24.31
CA ASN A 66 -30.31 15.56 24.68
C ASN A 66 -31.04 16.90 24.67
N GLN A 67 -30.50 17.93 25.33
CA GLN A 67 -31.12 19.25 25.36
C GLN A 67 -31.33 19.85 23.96
N LYS A 68 -30.41 19.58 23.02
CA LYS A 68 -30.53 20.03 21.63
C LYS A 68 -31.67 19.36 20.88
N PHE A 69 -31.97 18.09 21.17
CA PHE A 69 -32.98 17.29 20.48
C PHE A 69 -34.29 17.11 21.26
N GLU A 70 -34.37 17.55 22.53
CA GLU A 70 -35.56 17.49 23.40
C GLU A 70 -36.77 18.32 22.90
N GLN A 71 -36.66 19.01 21.76
CA GLN A 71 -37.75 19.73 21.11
C GLN A 71 -38.35 19.01 19.88
N ALA A 72 -37.93 17.78 19.57
CA ALA A 72 -38.47 17.04 18.43
C ALA A 72 -39.77 16.28 18.80
N PRO A 73 -40.93 16.59 18.18
CA PRO A 73 -42.17 15.88 18.45
C PRO A 73 -42.07 14.43 17.94
N ASN A 74 -42.31 13.45 18.83
CA ASN A 74 -42.23 11.98 18.64
C ASN A 74 -40.92 11.28 19.02
N PHE A 75 -40.27 11.67 20.11
CA PHE A 75 -39.05 11.03 20.60
C PHE A 75 -39.32 9.99 21.71
N HIS A 76 -39.14 8.69 21.44
CA HIS A 76 -39.47 7.60 22.38
C HIS A 76 -38.30 7.01 23.18
N ASP A 77 -37.05 7.47 22.99
CA ASP A 77 -35.93 7.16 23.89
C ASP A 77 -34.76 8.15 23.70
N PRO A 78 -34.73 9.28 24.43
CA PRO A 78 -33.70 10.32 24.28
C PRO A 78 -32.29 9.82 24.64
N THR A 79 -32.17 8.94 25.65
CA THR A 79 -30.85 8.48 26.14
C THR A 79 -30.15 7.57 25.13
N SER A 80 -30.90 6.68 24.46
CA SER A 80 -30.34 5.83 23.40
C SER A 80 -29.89 6.63 22.17
N HIS A 81 -30.59 7.71 21.81
CA HIS A 81 -30.22 8.50 20.64
C HIS A 81 -29.01 9.39 20.89
N ALA A 82 -28.96 10.10 22.02
CA ALA A 82 -27.80 10.94 22.34
C ALA A 82 -26.50 10.14 22.39
N ALA A 83 -26.54 8.90 22.91
CA ALA A 83 -25.41 7.99 22.85
C ALA A 83 -24.98 7.68 21.41
N LYS A 84 -25.92 7.33 20.52
CA LYS A 84 -25.63 7.08 19.09
C LYS A 84 -25.03 8.30 18.38
N VAL A 85 -25.48 9.51 18.72
CA VAL A 85 -24.92 10.75 18.16
C VAL A 85 -23.51 10.98 18.70
N ALA A 86 -23.28 10.79 20.00
CA ALA A 86 -21.94 10.89 20.60
C ALA A 86 -20.97 9.87 19.99
N ASP A 87 -21.39 8.61 19.82
CA ASP A 87 -20.61 7.58 19.14
C ASP A 87 -20.29 7.99 17.69
N GLY A 88 -21.26 8.60 17.00
CA GLY A 88 -21.06 9.15 15.65
C GLY A 88 -20.03 10.28 15.60
N LEU A 89 -19.95 11.14 16.61
CA LEU A 89 -18.92 12.18 16.70
C LEU A 89 -17.52 11.55 16.79
N VAL A 90 -17.38 10.48 17.57
CA VAL A 90 -16.10 9.74 17.67
C VAL A 90 -15.78 9.01 16.37
N GLN A 91 -16.75 8.28 15.81
CA GLN A 91 -16.57 7.55 14.56
C GLN A 91 -16.21 8.46 13.37
N SER A 92 -16.69 9.71 13.39
CA SER A 92 -16.37 10.71 12.37
C SER A 92 -14.96 11.31 12.51
N GLY A 93 -14.30 11.10 13.66
CA GLY A 93 -13.04 11.73 14.02
C GLY A 93 -13.19 13.19 14.44
N PHE A 94 -14.34 13.58 15.00
CA PHE A 94 -14.52 14.92 15.56
C PHE A 94 -14.08 14.98 17.02
N LEU A 95 -14.38 13.91 17.77
CA LEU A 95 -13.92 13.68 19.14
C LEU A 95 -13.08 12.39 19.18
N THR A 96 -12.16 12.29 20.14
CA THR A 96 -11.51 11.01 20.47
C THR A 96 -11.58 10.76 21.98
N PRO A 97 -11.73 9.51 22.46
CA PRO A 97 -11.63 9.20 23.88
C PRO A 97 -10.22 9.53 24.41
N LYS A 98 -10.13 10.13 25.60
CA LYS A 98 -8.86 10.48 26.26
C LYS A 98 -8.10 9.26 26.75
N THR A 99 -8.80 8.28 27.29
CA THR A 99 -8.24 6.99 27.70
C THR A 99 -8.70 5.94 26.72
N ASP A 100 -7.75 5.42 25.94
CA ASP A 100 -8.05 4.38 24.99
C ASP A 100 -8.28 3.04 25.69
N THR A 101 -9.50 2.51 25.58
CA THR A 101 -9.75 1.13 25.98
C THR A 101 -9.47 0.25 24.77
N LYS A 102 -8.48 -0.64 24.89
CA LYS A 102 -8.12 -1.65 23.87
C LYS A 102 -9.28 -2.61 23.51
N ASP A 103 -10.46 -2.43 24.12
CA ASP A 103 -11.63 -3.32 24.07
C ASP A 103 -12.87 -2.70 23.38
N LEU A 104 -12.69 -1.79 22.44
CA LEU A 104 -13.80 -1.21 21.67
C LEU A 104 -14.30 -2.12 20.52
N LYS A 105 -14.44 -3.42 20.78
CA LYS A 105 -14.93 -4.42 19.80
C LYS A 105 -16.35 -4.14 19.29
N ASN A 106 -17.11 -3.26 19.95
CA ASN A 106 -18.52 -3.00 19.63
C ASN A 106 -18.86 -1.52 19.39
N PHE A 107 -17.88 -0.63 19.25
CA PHE A 107 -18.13 0.81 18.98
C PHE A 107 -18.99 1.54 20.04
N ASP A 108 -19.16 0.93 21.22
CA ASP A 108 -19.79 1.55 22.39
C ASP A 108 -18.68 2.20 23.21
N PHE A 109 -18.60 3.53 23.16
CA PHE A 109 -17.56 4.29 23.85
C PHE A 109 -17.81 4.43 25.35
N HIS A 110 -18.83 3.77 25.91
CA HIS A 110 -19.28 3.92 27.30
C HIS A 110 -19.35 5.40 27.68
N THR A 111 -19.94 6.18 26.78
CA THR A 111 -19.85 7.65 26.71
C THR A 111 -19.99 8.30 28.08
N LYS A 112 -20.95 7.85 28.88
CA LYS A 112 -21.21 8.35 30.24
C LYS A 112 -19.97 8.49 31.14
N ASN A 113 -19.05 7.51 31.13
CA ASN A 113 -17.89 7.47 32.03
C ASN A 113 -16.57 7.83 31.32
N ALA A 114 -16.62 8.29 30.08
CA ALA A 114 -15.45 8.64 29.28
C ALA A 114 -15.18 10.14 29.30
N GLU A 115 -13.91 10.51 29.12
CA GLU A 115 -13.52 11.87 28.74
C GLU A 115 -13.19 11.89 27.25
N PHE A 116 -13.65 12.92 26.54
CA PHE A 116 -13.43 13.10 25.11
C PHE A 116 -12.59 14.34 24.85
N LEU A 117 -11.70 14.25 23.87
CA LEU A 117 -10.85 15.32 23.39
C LEU A 117 -11.34 15.78 22.02
N GLY A 118 -11.40 17.09 21.80
CA GLY A 118 -11.72 17.68 20.51
C GLY A 118 -10.53 17.55 19.55
N VAL A 119 -10.75 16.91 18.40
CA VAL A 119 -9.69 16.64 17.40
C VAL A 119 -10.03 17.18 16.01
N GLY A 120 -11.27 17.64 15.81
CA GLY A 120 -11.69 18.29 14.58
C GLY A 120 -11.21 19.74 14.49
N SER A 121 -11.09 20.23 13.25
CA SER A 121 -10.82 21.64 12.95
C SER A 121 -11.76 22.56 13.73
N GLY A 122 -11.21 23.51 14.49
CA GLY A 122 -11.95 24.44 15.35
C GLY A 122 -12.07 24.02 16.81
N LEU A 123 -11.73 22.78 17.17
CA LEU A 123 -11.52 22.35 18.58
C LEU A 123 -10.06 22.05 18.91
N ALA A 124 -9.24 21.83 17.88
CA ALA A 124 -7.81 21.67 17.97
C ALA A 124 -7.11 22.79 17.16
N ASP A 125 -5.89 23.14 17.54
CA ASP A 125 -5.06 24.11 16.80
C ASP A 125 -4.82 23.60 15.37
N ASP A 126 -4.85 24.49 14.37
CA ASP A 126 -4.58 24.15 12.97
C ASP A 126 -3.16 23.58 12.78
N GLU A 127 -2.25 23.84 13.71
CA GLU A 127 -0.92 23.21 13.74
C GLU A 127 -0.93 21.74 14.21
N THR A 128 -2.02 21.27 14.83
CA THR A 128 -2.13 19.88 15.31
C THR A 128 -2.54 18.93 14.18
N LYS A 129 -1.57 18.13 13.74
CA LYS A 129 -1.81 17.06 12.77
C LYS A 129 -2.14 15.75 13.48
N SER A 130 -3.42 15.51 13.78
CA SER A 130 -3.89 14.23 14.35
C SER A 130 -3.99 13.14 13.29
N VAL A 131 -4.11 11.88 13.71
CA VAL A 131 -4.33 10.75 12.79
C VAL A 131 -5.61 10.93 11.95
N TRP A 132 -6.61 11.64 12.52
CA TRP A 132 -7.88 11.93 11.85
C TRP A 132 -7.77 13.03 10.81
N SER A 133 -6.85 13.99 10.96
CA SER A 133 -6.70 15.09 10.01
C SER A 133 -6.03 14.67 8.71
N VAL A 134 -5.29 13.54 8.72
CA VAL A 134 -4.59 13.00 7.55
C VAL A 134 -5.35 11.88 6.83
N LYS A 135 -6.62 11.64 7.18
CA LYS A 135 -7.44 10.57 6.57
C LYS A 135 -7.75 10.82 5.09
N ASP A 136 -7.88 12.09 4.71
CA ASP A 136 -8.19 12.45 3.32
C ASP A 136 -6.96 12.23 2.43
N GLY A 137 -7.10 11.40 1.40
CA GLY A 137 -5.98 10.97 0.56
C GLY A 137 -5.11 9.85 1.14
N ALA A 138 -5.45 9.30 2.32
CA ALA A 138 -4.78 8.13 2.84
C ALA A 138 -4.98 6.91 1.92
N ILE A 139 -3.89 6.22 1.60
CA ILE A 139 -3.89 5.04 0.71
C ILE A 139 -3.39 3.77 1.38
N GLN A 140 -2.72 3.89 2.52
CA GLN A 140 -2.41 2.79 3.43
C GLN A 140 -2.26 3.32 4.85
N ALA A 141 -2.67 2.53 5.83
CA ALA A 141 -2.38 2.80 7.22
C ALA A 141 -2.28 1.52 8.05
N GLY A 142 -1.58 1.59 9.17
CA GLY A 142 -1.38 0.45 10.05
C GLY A 142 -0.12 0.57 10.88
N VAL A 143 0.17 -0.49 11.64
CA VAL A 143 1.35 -0.53 12.51
C VAL A 143 2.58 -0.94 11.71
N LEU A 144 3.68 -0.23 11.92
CA LEU A 144 5.04 -0.61 11.51
C LEU A 144 5.97 -0.59 12.73
N HIS A 145 7.08 -1.30 12.63
CA HIS A 145 8.13 -1.36 13.64
C HIS A 145 9.39 -0.61 13.18
N ARG A 146 10.22 -0.12 14.10
CA ARG A 146 11.46 0.62 13.78
C ARG A 146 12.69 -0.02 14.41
N LYS A 147 13.86 0.28 13.86
CA LYS A 147 15.17 -0.06 14.46
C LYS A 147 15.38 0.73 15.76
N LYS A 148 16.10 0.17 16.75
CA LYS A 148 16.42 0.85 18.02
C LYS A 148 17.30 2.11 17.86
N GLU A 149 17.99 2.23 16.73
CA GLU A 149 19.08 3.20 16.52
C GLU A 149 18.81 4.16 15.33
N GLY A 150 17.57 4.29 14.86
CA GLY A 150 17.17 5.24 13.80
C GLY A 150 16.94 6.68 14.30
N PHE A 151 16.68 7.65 13.41
CA PHE A 151 16.46 9.05 13.80
C PHE A 151 15.21 9.18 14.70
N LEU A 152 14.11 8.51 14.37
CA LEU A 152 12.92 8.41 15.21
C LEU A 152 13.20 7.74 16.55
N ALA A 153 14.10 6.76 16.60
CA ALA A 153 14.47 6.09 17.85
C ALA A 153 15.35 6.96 18.75
N HIS A 154 16.19 7.84 18.18
CA HIS A 154 16.92 8.86 18.93
C HIS A 154 15.98 9.94 19.48
N LEU A 155 14.95 10.30 18.71
CA LEU A 155 13.95 11.29 19.11
C LEU A 155 13.00 10.76 20.19
N LEU A 156 12.67 9.46 20.17
CA LEU A 156 11.52 8.93 20.92
C LEU A 156 11.82 7.68 21.77
N GLY A 157 13.00 7.07 21.66
CA GLY A 157 13.44 5.88 22.42
C GLY A 157 12.90 4.52 21.93
N GLY A 158 13.75 3.49 21.87
CA GLY A 158 13.37 2.06 21.77
C GLY A 158 12.65 1.57 20.49
N GLN A 159 12.55 0.23 20.33
CA GLN A 159 11.64 -0.37 19.33
C GLN A 159 10.24 -0.38 19.92
N GLU A 160 9.39 0.50 19.42
CA GLU A 160 7.97 0.46 19.73
C GLU A 160 7.18 0.48 18.41
N PRO A 161 6.03 -0.20 18.36
CA PRO A 161 5.11 -0.08 17.24
C PRO A 161 4.65 1.38 17.13
N PHE A 162 4.59 1.91 15.91
CA PHE A 162 3.97 3.19 15.62
C PHE A 162 2.94 3.01 14.52
N TYR A 163 1.95 3.88 14.53
CA TYR A 163 0.93 3.90 13.51
C TYR A 163 1.37 4.81 12.37
N VAL A 164 1.34 4.27 11.15
CA VAL A 164 1.77 4.97 9.95
C VAL A 164 0.59 5.22 9.05
N VAL A 165 0.58 6.36 8.36
CA VAL A 165 -0.37 6.67 7.30
C VAL A 165 0.41 7.14 6.06
N ALA A 166 0.36 6.37 4.98
CA ALA A 166 0.83 6.81 3.67
C ALA A 166 -0.29 7.59 2.97
N ASN A 167 0.00 8.82 2.55
CA ASN A 167 -1.00 9.74 1.99
C ASN A 167 -0.58 10.24 0.60
N ASP A 168 -1.39 9.90 -0.41
CA ASP A 168 -1.15 10.25 -1.81
C ASP A 168 -1.51 11.71 -2.12
N LYS A 169 -2.51 12.27 -1.44
CA LYS A 169 -2.91 13.67 -1.62
C LYS A 169 -1.85 14.61 -1.07
N HIS A 170 -1.32 14.29 0.11
CA HIS A 170 -0.31 15.11 0.79
C HIS A 170 1.11 14.82 0.31
N LYS A 171 1.31 13.74 -0.44
CA LYS A 171 2.63 13.23 -0.82
C LYS A 171 3.53 13.04 0.40
N ALA A 172 3.02 12.36 1.43
CA ALA A 172 3.72 12.24 2.70
C ALA A 172 3.46 10.89 3.39
N VAL A 173 4.36 10.53 4.31
CA VAL A 173 4.15 9.49 5.31
C VAL A 173 4.04 10.15 6.67
N HIS A 174 2.89 9.99 7.33
CA HIS A 174 2.65 10.51 8.67
C HIS A 174 2.88 9.40 9.70
N VAL A 175 3.62 9.72 10.77
CA VAL A 175 3.99 8.78 11.82
C VAL A 175 3.35 9.21 13.13
N PHE A 176 2.72 8.25 13.83
CA PHE A 176 1.96 8.49 15.04
C PHE A 176 2.31 7.49 16.13
N GLU A 177 2.22 7.88 17.40
CA GLU A 177 2.43 6.95 18.54
C GLU A 177 1.37 5.85 18.58
N SER A 178 0.17 6.11 18.04
CA SER A 178 -0.97 5.19 18.04
C SER A 178 -1.98 5.56 16.97
N ASP A 179 -2.98 4.70 16.77
CA ASP A 179 -4.13 4.94 15.91
C ASP A 179 -5.17 5.91 16.52
N VAL A 180 -4.90 6.50 17.68
CA VAL A 180 -5.71 7.57 18.28
C VAL A 180 -4.89 8.82 18.57
N ALA A 181 -3.66 8.87 18.06
CA ALA A 181 -2.72 9.95 18.33
C ALA A 181 -3.27 11.30 17.87
N LEU A 182 -3.09 12.27 18.75
CA LEU A 182 -3.56 13.63 18.57
C LEU A 182 -2.56 14.49 17.79
N LYS A 183 -1.31 14.05 17.72
CA LYS A 183 -0.22 14.77 17.07
C LYS A 183 0.66 13.78 16.32
N SER A 184 1.05 14.17 15.11
CA SER A 184 2.09 13.50 14.33
C SER A 184 3.42 13.60 15.06
N LEU A 185 4.12 12.48 15.16
CA LEU A 185 5.48 12.39 15.65
C LEU A 185 6.47 12.87 14.60
N ASP A 186 6.19 12.56 13.33
CA ASP A 186 7.01 12.94 12.19
C ASP A 186 6.20 12.89 10.90
N ASP A 187 6.57 13.74 9.95
CA ASP A 187 5.95 13.85 8.64
C ASP A 187 7.03 13.79 7.56
N ILE A 188 7.16 12.62 6.95
CA ILE A 188 8.16 12.39 5.92
C ILE A 188 7.58 12.86 4.59
N ASP A 189 8.08 13.98 4.09
CA ASP A 189 7.75 14.52 2.77
C ASP A 189 8.26 13.58 1.67
N LEU A 190 7.37 13.18 0.76
CA LEU A 190 7.67 12.35 -0.40
C LEU A 190 7.68 13.14 -1.71
N ALA A 191 7.44 14.45 -1.68
CA ALA A 191 7.33 15.28 -2.88
C ALA A 191 8.67 15.52 -3.58
N VAL A 192 9.80 15.48 -2.85
CA VAL A 192 11.14 15.80 -3.38
C VAL A 192 12.16 14.77 -2.89
N ASP A 193 12.84 14.12 -3.83
CA ASP A 193 13.99 13.21 -3.61
C ASP A 193 13.76 12.02 -2.66
N ALA A 194 12.50 11.75 -2.30
CA ALA A 194 12.21 10.63 -1.43
C ALA A 194 12.42 9.31 -2.14
N THR A 195 13.19 8.43 -1.51
CA THR A 195 13.48 7.09 -1.99
C THR A 195 13.01 6.04 -1.02
N ILE A 196 12.62 4.89 -1.54
CA ILE A 196 12.37 3.70 -0.74
C ILE A 196 13.14 2.51 -1.28
N ALA A 197 13.56 1.63 -0.39
CA ALA A 197 14.21 0.39 -0.72
C ALA A 197 13.75 -0.72 0.23
N PHE A 198 13.91 -1.97 -0.19
CA PHE A 198 13.95 -3.07 0.77
C PHE A 198 15.19 -2.89 1.66
N SER A 199 15.09 -3.27 2.93
CA SER A 199 16.19 -3.24 3.88
C SER A 199 16.35 -4.61 4.54
N ASP A 200 17.59 -5.06 4.68
CA ASP A 200 17.98 -6.28 5.39
C ASP A 200 18.37 -6.02 6.86
N ASP A 201 18.39 -4.75 7.29
CA ASP A 201 18.61 -4.36 8.69
C ASP A 201 17.54 -4.92 9.65
N MET A 202 16.35 -5.20 9.13
CA MET A 202 15.23 -5.77 9.87
C MET A 202 14.50 -6.81 9.03
N ALA A 203 13.92 -7.83 9.68
CA ALA A 203 13.00 -8.74 9.00
C ALA A 203 11.84 -7.92 8.40
N TYR A 204 11.61 -8.11 7.10
CA TYR A 204 10.60 -7.34 6.35
C TYR A 204 10.83 -5.82 6.39
N GLY A 205 12.10 -5.41 6.41
CA GLY A 205 12.55 -4.02 6.48
C GLY A 205 12.31 -3.21 5.21
N ILE A 206 11.95 -1.95 5.38
CA ILE A 206 11.75 -0.94 4.35
C ILE A 206 12.56 0.26 4.77
N GLU A 207 13.55 0.63 3.97
CA GLU A 207 14.23 1.91 4.14
C GLU A 207 13.43 2.98 3.40
N LEU A 208 13.12 4.07 4.07
CA LEU A 208 12.50 5.27 3.52
C LEU A 208 13.41 6.46 3.82
N SER A 209 13.80 7.19 2.79
CA SER A 209 14.62 8.39 2.92
C SER A 209 13.99 9.55 2.17
N ASN A 210 14.07 10.76 2.69
CA ASN A 210 13.66 12.02 2.02
C ASN A 210 14.88 12.85 1.55
N GLY A 211 16.05 12.22 1.42
CA GLY A 211 17.31 12.88 1.06
C GLY A 211 18.05 13.54 2.22
N THR A 212 17.37 13.87 3.33
CA THR A 212 18.02 14.43 4.54
C THR A 212 18.08 13.41 5.67
N THR A 213 16.99 12.68 5.89
CA THR A 213 16.90 11.61 6.87
C THR A 213 16.61 10.28 6.17
N ALA A 214 16.95 9.19 6.84
CA ALA A 214 16.61 7.84 6.43
C ALA A 214 16.07 7.08 7.65
N GLU A 215 14.99 6.34 7.44
CA GLU A 215 14.32 5.54 8.45
C GLU A 215 14.14 4.12 7.95
N THR A 216 14.44 3.15 8.82
CA THR A 216 14.13 1.74 8.57
C THR A 216 12.89 1.36 9.36
N LEU A 217 11.82 1.09 8.62
CA LEU A 217 10.55 0.58 9.11
C LEU A 217 10.47 -0.93 8.82
N ALA A 218 9.69 -1.69 9.56
CA ALA A 218 9.52 -3.13 9.34
C ALA A 218 8.05 -3.51 9.45
N ALA A 219 7.58 -4.26 8.45
CA ALA A 219 6.23 -4.83 8.45
C ALA A 219 6.17 -6.15 9.22
N GLU A 220 4.97 -6.62 9.55
CA GLU A 220 4.78 -7.88 10.29
C GLU A 220 5.01 -9.14 9.42
N SER A 221 4.91 -8.98 8.10
CA SER A 221 5.06 -10.07 7.13
C SER A 221 5.63 -9.55 5.82
N LYS A 222 6.12 -10.47 4.99
CA LYS A 222 6.60 -10.17 3.63
C LYS A 222 5.50 -9.57 2.76
N GLU A 223 4.29 -10.12 2.84
CA GLU A 223 3.14 -9.62 2.10
C GLU A 223 2.83 -8.17 2.49
N MET A 224 2.87 -7.84 3.79
CA MET A 224 2.66 -6.47 4.25
C MET A 224 3.81 -5.54 3.88
N GLN A 225 5.06 -6.01 3.86
CA GLN A 225 6.21 -5.24 3.39
C GLN A 225 5.99 -4.75 1.96
N GLU A 226 5.53 -5.63 1.08
CA GLU A 226 5.24 -5.31 -0.31
C GLU A 226 4.03 -4.38 -0.46
N GLU A 227 2.98 -4.58 0.36
CA GLU A 227 1.84 -3.64 0.44
C GLU A 227 2.31 -2.22 0.83
N TRP A 228 3.18 -2.11 1.83
CA TRP A 228 3.72 -0.84 2.32
C TRP A 228 4.67 -0.17 1.32
N LEU A 229 5.58 -0.91 0.70
CA LEU A 229 6.42 -0.39 -0.39
C LEU A 229 5.56 0.19 -1.51
N ASN A 230 4.53 -0.54 -1.96
CA ASN A 230 3.61 -0.04 -2.98
C ASN A 230 2.88 1.23 -2.54
N ALA A 231 2.46 1.29 -1.27
CA ALA A 231 1.81 2.48 -0.73
C ALA A 231 2.75 3.69 -0.75
N PHE A 232 4.00 3.55 -0.32
CA PHE A 232 4.97 4.65 -0.37
C PHE A 232 5.31 5.08 -1.80
N ILE A 233 5.45 4.14 -2.74
CA ILE A 233 5.64 4.49 -4.17
C ILE A 233 4.44 5.27 -4.70
N ASN A 234 3.22 4.82 -4.41
CA ASN A 234 2.02 5.49 -4.87
C ASN A 234 1.85 6.86 -4.21
N ALA A 235 2.31 7.03 -2.97
CA ALA A 235 2.33 8.32 -2.29
C ALA A 235 3.42 9.28 -2.79
N GLY A 236 4.37 8.83 -3.63
CA GLY A 236 5.34 9.70 -4.31
C GLY A 236 6.79 9.26 -4.22
N ALA A 237 7.13 8.31 -3.34
CA ALA A 237 8.51 7.86 -3.20
C ALA A 237 9.01 7.13 -4.46
N GLN A 238 10.30 7.30 -4.77
CA GLN A 238 10.96 6.60 -5.85
C GLN A 238 11.60 5.31 -5.34
N TYR A 239 11.31 4.17 -5.97
CA TYR A 239 11.97 2.94 -5.57
C TYR A 239 13.43 2.92 -6.03
N ARG A 240 14.33 2.69 -5.07
CA ARG A 240 15.75 2.42 -5.29
C ARG A 240 16.01 0.93 -5.12
N GLU A 241 16.47 0.29 -6.19
CA GLU A 241 17.01 -1.06 -6.08
C GLU A 241 18.38 -0.95 -5.38
N VAL A 242 18.57 -1.64 -4.26
CA VAL A 242 19.84 -1.64 -3.50
C VAL A 242 20.52 -3.00 -3.51
N PHE A 243 19.81 -4.04 -3.95
CA PHE A 243 20.32 -5.40 -4.02
C PHE A 243 20.75 -5.77 -5.43
N ASN A 244 21.78 -6.62 -5.52
CA ASN A 244 22.23 -7.26 -6.77
C ASN A 244 22.67 -6.26 -7.88
N MET A 245 22.99 -5.00 -7.53
CA MET A 245 23.31 -3.95 -8.50
C MET A 245 24.67 -4.14 -9.19
N GLU A 246 25.73 -4.44 -8.44
CA GLU A 246 27.09 -4.56 -9.00
C GLU A 246 27.21 -5.69 -10.01
N ASP A 247 26.57 -6.84 -9.72
CA ASP A 247 26.56 -7.97 -10.63
C ASP A 247 25.72 -7.70 -11.87
N THR A 248 24.59 -7.02 -11.69
CA THR A 248 23.72 -6.61 -12.80
C THR A 248 24.43 -5.65 -13.77
N ALA A 249 25.28 -4.76 -13.27
CA ALA A 249 26.03 -3.80 -14.10
C ALA A 249 27.02 -4.49 -15.06
N LYS A 250 27.54 -5.66 -14.68
CA LYS A 250 28.51 -6.44 -15.48
C LYS A 250 27.85 -7.24 -16.60
N ILE A 251 26.57 -7.57 -16.46
CA ILE A 251 25.82 -8.38 -17.42
C ILE A 251 25.55 -7.57 -18.69
N LYS A 252 26.03 -8.08 -19.84
CA LYS A 252 25.93 -7.39 -21.13
C LYS A 252 24.76 -7.86 -21.97
N SER A 253 24.21 -9.03 -21.67
CA SER A 253 23.12 -9.63 -22.43
C SER A 253 22.26 -10.50 -21.53
N PHE A 254 20.96 -10.54 -21.83
CA PHE A 254 20.01 -11.49 -21.25
C PHE A 254 20.51 -12.94 -21.34
N TYR A 255 21.26 -13.29 -22.39
CA TYR A 255 21.76 -14.66 -22.61
C TYR A 255 22.87 -15.10 -21.66
N GLU A 256 23.50 -14.18 -20.92
CA GLU A 256 24.50 -14.50 -19.89
C GLU A 256 23.82 -14.98 -18.58
N LEU A 257 22.51 -14.81 -18.47
CA LEU A 257 21.74 -15.13 -17.28
C LEU A 257 21.36 -16.61 -17.23
N LYS A 258 20.98 -17.04 -16.03
CA LYS A 258 20.42 -18.35 -15.75
C LYS A 258 19.24 -18.20 -14.79
N ASP A 259 18.35 -19.18 -14.81
CA ASP A 259 17.23 -19.30 -13.89
C ASP A 259 16.91 -20.79 -13.71
N PHE A 260 15.85 -21.13 -12.97
CA PHE A 260 15.47 -22.51 -12.71
C PHE A 260 14.10 -22.82 -13.29
N ASP A 261 13.98 -23.95 -13.98
CA ASP A 261 12.69 -24.42 -14.49
C ASP A 261 11.77 -24.93 -13.37
N MET A 262 10.53 -25.29 -13.70
CA MET A 262 9.57 -25.84 -12.72
C MET A 262 10.04 -27.12 -11.99
N ALA A 263 10.97 -27.86 -12.59
CA ALA A 263 11.60 -29.04 -11.98
C ALA A 263 12.90 -28.70 -11.22
N ARG A 264 13.20 -27.41 -11.05
CA ARG A 264 14.38 -26.87 -10.38
C ARG A 264 15.71 -27.22 -11.06
N ASN A 265 15.68 -27.50 -12.35
CA ASN A 265 16.92 -27.61 -13.13
C ASN A 265 17.38 -26.22 -13.54
N GLU A 266 18.68 -25.95 -13.43
CA GLU A 266 19.28 -24.71 -13.92
C GLU A 266 19.17 -24.66 -15.45
N VAL A 267 18.59 -23.58 -15.97
CA VAL A 267 18.43 -23.30 -17.39
C VAL A 267 19.18 -22.01 -17.73
N SER A 268 20.15 -22.12 -18.63
CA SER A 268 20.81 -20.93 -19.20
C SER A 268 19.91 -20.23 -20.20
N MET A 269 19.84 -18.90 -20.11
CA MET A 269 19.12 -18.07 -21.07
C MET A 269 19.76 -18.08 -22.46
N ALA A 270 21.03 -18.51 -22.59
CA ALA A 270 21.68 -18.77 -23.88
C ALA A 270 20.93 -19.79 -24.74
N LYS A 271 20.08 -20.64 -24.14
CA LYS A 271 19.14 -21.52 -24.86
C LYS A 271 18.25 -20.77 -25.86
N TYR A 272 17.98 -19.49 -25.58
CA TYR A 272 17.11 -18.64 -26.38
C TYR A 272 17.89 -17.68 -27.30
N ASN A 273 19.19 -17.92 -27.51
CA ASN A 273 20.02 -17.08 -28.37
C ASN A 273 19.44 -16.96 -29.80
N GLY A 274 19.39 -15.74 -30.33
CA GLY A 274 18.81 -15.43 -31.64
C GLY A 274 17.29 -15.33 -31.67
N LYS A 275 16.59 -15.59 -30.55
CA LYS A 275 15.13 -15.46 -30.43
C LYS A 275 14.74 -14.07 -29.92
N VAL A 276 13.55 -13.63 -30.28
CA VAL A 276 12.88 -12.52 -29.59
C VAL A 276 12.24 -13.10 -28.34
N VAL A 277 12.58 -12.57 -27.16
CA VAL A 277 12.09 -13.12 -25.88
C VAL A 277 11.12 -12.15 -25.21
N LEU A 278 9.94 -12.64 -24.86
CA LEU A 278 8.95 -11.94 -24.03
C LEU A 278 8.94 -12.56 -22.63
N ALA A 279 9.65 -11.93 -21.69
CA ALA A 279 9.68 -12.34 -20.29
C ALA A 279 8.51 -11.70 -19.51
N VAL A 280 7.73 -12.50 -18.80
CA VAL A 280 6.50 -12.05 -18.11
C VAL A 280 6.45 -12.59 -16.69
N ASN A 281 6.27 -11.72 -15.69
CA ASN A 281 5.92 -12.19 -14.34
C ASN A 281 4.43 -12.54 -14.33
N VAL A 282 4.06 -13.76 -13.97
CA VAL A 282 2.69 -14.26 -14.12
C VAL A 282 2.06 -14.63 -12.78
N SER A 283 0.74 -14.71 -12.79
CA SER A 283 -0.05 -15.20 -11.68
C SER A 283 -1.37 -15.83 -12.15
N SER A 284 -1.91 -16.72 -11.34
CA SER A 284 -3.07 -17.58 -11.51
C SER A 284 -4.32 -16.95 -10.91
N LYS A 285 -4.22 -16.25 -9.76
CA LYS A 285 -5.38 -15.64 -9.07
C LYS A 285 -5.51 -14.13 -9.30
N CYS A 286 -4.89 -13.62 -10.34
CA CYS A 286 -4.94 -12.20 -10.67
C CYS A 286 -6.13 -11.88 -11.60
N GLY A 287 -6.78 -10.72 -11.41
CA GLY A 287 -7.87 -10.27 -12.29
C GLY A 287 -7.45 -10.05 -13.75
N LEU A 288 -6.14 -9.98 -14.03
CA LEU A 288 -5.56 -9.84 -15.36
C LEU A 288 -5.29 -11.19 -16.05
N THR A 289 -5.30 -12.29 -15.29
CA THR A 289 -5.03 -13.66 -15.76
C THR A 289 -5.94 -14.08 -16.92
N PRO A 290 -7.28 -13.86 -16.87
CA PRO A 290 -8.18 -14.31 -17.93
C PRO A 290 -7.96 -13.63 -19.29
N THR A 291 -7.30 -12.47 -19.30
CA THR A 291 -6.93 -11.78 -20.55
C THR A 291 -5.51 -12.13 -20.98
N ASN A 292 -4.57 -12.15 -20.04
CA ASN A 292 -3.15 -12.24 -20.37
C ASN A 292 -2.75 -13.61 -20.90
N TYR A 293 -3.17 -14.70 -20.26
CA TYR A 293 -2.76 -16.03 -20.72
C TYR A 293 -3.26 -16.34 -22.13
N PRO A 294 -4.54 -16.12 -22.49
CA PRO A 294 -5.00 -16.36 -23.86
C PRO A 294 -4.25 -15.54 -24.91
N GLU A 295 -4.02 -14.25 -24.65
CA GLU A 295 -3.35 -13.39 -25.62
C GLU A 295 -1.85 -13.68 -25.76
N LEU A 296 -1.16 -14.01 -24.65
CA LEU A 296 0.23 -14.48 -24.70
C LEU A 296 0.32 -15.78 -25.50
N GLN A 297 -0.61 -16.71 -25.27
CA GLN A 297 -0.65 -17.97 -26.01
C GLN A 297 -0.94 -17.74 -27.49
N GLN A 298 -1.83 -16.80 -27.83
CA GLN A 298 -2.13 -16.44 -29.21
C GLN A 298 -0.89 -15.89 -29.93
N LEU A 299 -0.15 -14.96 -29.31
CA LEU A 299 1.11 -14.46 -29.86
C LEU A 299 2.14 -15.57 -30.02
N TYR A 300 2.29 -16.41 -28.99
CA TYR A 300 3.25 -17.51 -29.01
C TYR A 300 2.94 -18.51 -30.12
N ALA A 301 1.70 -18.97 -30.22
CA ALA A 301 1.27 -19.89 -31.26
C ALA A 301 1.49 -19.34 -32.67
N LYS A 302 1.31 -18.02 -32.85
CA LYS A 302 1.49 -17.34 -34.14
C LYS A 302 2.96 -17.18 -34.53
N TYR A 303 3.84 -16.84 -33.59
CA TYR A 303 5.20 -16.38 -33.91
C TYR A 303 6.33 -17.28 -33.39
N LYS A 304 6.04 -18.37 -32.67
CA LYS A 304 7.10 -19.27 -32.15
C LYS A 304 8.03 -19.80 -33.25
N ASP A 305 7.48 -20.13 -34.41
CA ASP A 305 8.22 -20.70 -35.53
C ASP A 305 9.03 -19.63 -36.30
N GLU A 306 8.69 -18.34 -36.09
CA GLU A 306 9.44 -17.18 -36.59
C GLU A 306 10.54 -16.73 -35.60
N GLY A 307 10.59 -17.34 -34.41
CA GLY A 307 11.62 -17.12 -33.39
C GLY A 307 11.17 -16.29 -32.18
N LEU A 308 9.86 -16.18 -31.91
CA LEU A 308 9.37 -15.66 -30.62
C LEU A 308 9.47 -16.74 -29.54
N GLU A 309 9.90 -16.36 -28.35
CA GLU A 309 9.77 -17.18 -27.14
C GLU A 309 9.09 -16.38 -26.03
N VAL A 310 8.03 -16.94 -25.44
CA VAL A 310 7.40 -16.37 -24.25
C VAL A 310 7.94 -17.13 -23.04
N LEU A 311 8.44 -16.43 -22.02
CA LEU A 311 8.96 -17.02 -20.80
C LEU A 311 8.11 -16.56 -19.62
N ALA A 312 7.44 -17.50 -18.94
CA ALA A 312 6.57 -17.20 -17.82
C ALA A 312 7.28 -17.44 -16.48
N PHE A 313 7.22 -16.44 -15.61
CA PHE A 313 7.89 -16.43 -14.31
C PHE A 313 6.84 -16.21 -13.22
N PRO A 314 6.28 -17.28 -12.62
CA PRO A 314 5.30 -17.15 -11.55
C PRO A 314 5.89 -16.40 -10.36
N CYS A 315 5.09 -15.52 -9.75
CA CYS A 315 5.54 -14.69 -8.62
C CYS A 315 4.39 -14.42 -7.65
N ASN A 316 4.64 -14.60 -6.35
CA ASN A 316 3.62 -14.42 -5.31
C ASN A 316 3.66 -13.05 -4.61
N GLN A 317 4.56 -12.13 -5.03
CA GLN A 317 4.80 -10.84 -4.38
C GLN A 317 3.67 -9.80 -4.55
N PHE A 318 2.59 -10.18 -5.22
CA PHE A 318 1.55 -9.24 -5.65
C PHE A 318 0.21 -9.71 -5.10
N ALA A 319 -0.11 -9.23 -3.89
CA ALA A 319 -1.32 -9.58 -3.13
C ALA A 319 -1.54 -11.09 -2.95
N GLY A 320 -0.46 -11.88 -2.85
CA GLY A 320 -0.55 -13.32 -2.62
C GLY A 320 -1.30 -14.08 -3.72
N GLN A 321 -1.27 -13.59 -4.96
CA GLN A 321 -2.08 -14.14 -6.07
C GLN A 321 -1.47 -15.39 -6.73
N GLU A 322 -0.29 -15.83 -6.31
CA GLU A 322 0.37 -17.08 -6.74
C GLU A 322 0.74 -18.02 -5.56
N PRO A 323 -0.24 -18.41 -4.73
CA PRO A 323 0.06 -19.16 -3.51
C PRO A 323 0.45 -20.62 -3.79
N GLY A 324 0.02 -21.17 -4.93
CA GLY A 324 0.16 -22.60 -5.25
C GLY A 324 1.60 -23.08 -5.43
N THR A 325 1.77 -24.39 -5.29
CA THR A 325 2.96 -25.17 -5.64
C THR A 325 3.22 -25.19 -7.15
N HIS A 326 4.39 -25.67 -7.60
CA HIS A 326 4.68 -25.76 -9.03
C HIS A 326 3.66 -26.65 -9.75
N GLU A 327 3.26 -27.75 -9.13
CA GLU A 327 2.27 -28.69 -9.65
C GLU A 327 0.89 -28.03 -9.80
N GLU A 328 0.44 -27.30 -8.78
CA GLU A 328 -0.84 -26.59 -8.82
C GLU A 328 -0.85 -25.46 -9.86
N ILE A 329 0.26 -24.74 -10.02
CA ILE A 329 0.41 -23.71 -11.05
C ILE A 329 0.32 -24.35 -12.43
N MET A 330 1.06 -25.43 -12.67
CA MET A 330 1.04 -26.13 -13.95
C MET A 330 -0.34 -26.74 -14.26
N GLU A 331 -1.06 -27.24 -13.25
CA GLU A 331 -2.43 -27.72 -13.41
C GLU A 331 -3.39 -26.57 -13.75
N PHE A 332 -3.28 -25.45 -13.05
CA PHE A 332 -4.11 -24.27 -13.31
C PHE A 332 -3.97 -23.79 -14.76
N VAL A 333 -2.74 -23.65 -15.26
CA VAL A 333 -2.52 -23.05 -16.58
C VAL A 333 -2.93 -23.96 -17.75
N LYS A 334 -3.15 -25.26 -17.54
CA LYS A 334 -3.74 -26.16 -18.55
C LYS A 334 -5.10 -25.68 -19.04
N HIS A 335 -5.89 -25.04 -18.18
CA HIS A 335 -7.21 -24.48 -18.54
C HIS A 335 -7.11 -23.37 -19.60
N TYR A 336 -5.93 -22.76 -19.73
CA TYR A 336 -5.63 -21.72 -20.72
C TYR A 336 -4.93 -22.28 -21.97
N ASN A 337 -4.66 -23.58 -22.03
CA ASN A 337 -3.92 -24.23 -23.11
C ASN A 337 -2.58 -23.54 -23.42
N VAL A 338 -1.89 -23.03 -22.41
CA VAL A 338 -0.59 -22.40 -22.60
C VAL A 338 0.47 -23.45 -22.93
N THR A 339 1.32 -23.15 -23.90
CA THR A 339 2.35 -24.08 -24.40
C THR A 339 3.77 -23.52 -24.32
N PHE A 340 3.93 -22.30 -23.83
CA PHE A 340 5.23 -21.68 -23.61
C PHE A 340 5.84 -22.10 -22.26
N PRO A 341 7.17 -22.04 -22.08
CA PRO A 341 7.84 -22.52 -20.88
C PRO A 341 7.55 -21.67 -19.64
N PHE A 342 7.51 -22.36 -18.50
CA PHE A 342 7.39 -21.78 -17.17
C PHE A 342 8.65 -22.06 -16.35
N PHE A 343 9.09 -21.05 -15.60
CA PHE A 343 10.16 -21.14 -14.61
C PHE A 343 9.59 -21.34 -13.22
N GLU A 344 10.43 -21.71 -12.26
CA GLU A 344 9.97 -21.86 -10.88
C GLU A 344 9.41 -20.56 -10.31
N LYS A 345 8.55 -20.69 -9.30
CA LYS A 345 8.00 -19.54 -8.61
C LYS A 345 9.10 -18.86 -7.78
N HIS A 346 9.36 -17.59 -8.04
CA HIS A 346 10.37 -16.82 -7.31
C HIS A 346 10.02 -15.33 -7.27
N ASP A 347 10.68 -14.58 -6.39
CA ASP A 347 10.59 -13.13 -6.31
C ASP A 347 11.21 -12.44 -7.52
N VAL A 348 10.64 -11.30 -7.90
CA VAL A 348 11.11 -10.38 -8.93
C VAL A 348 11.52 -9.01 -8.38
N ASN A 349 11.23 -8.72 -7.11
CA ASN A 349 11.61 -7.51 -6.37
C ASN A 349 12.36 -7.86 -5.07
N GLY A 350 13.19 -6.93 -4.59
CA GLY A 350 13.91 -7.03 -3.32
C GLY A 350 15.15 -7.92 -3.35
N ALA A 351 15.70 -8.21 -2.17
CA ALA A 351 16.99 -8.90 -2.01
C ALA A 351 17.05 -10.27 -2.71
N THR A 352 15.92 -10.98 -2.73
CA THR A 352 15.82 -12.30 -3.36
C THR A 352 15.26 -12.24 -4.78
N ALA A 353 15.20 -11.06 -5.41
CA ALA A 353 14.79 -10.95 -6.79
C ALA A 353 15.67 -11.80 -7.72
N ARG A 354 15.03 -12.60 -8.58
CA ARG A 354 15.77 -13.43 -9.55
C ARG A 354 16.62 -12.57 -10.50
N PRO A 355 17.83 -13.01 -10.87
CA PRO A 355 18.76 -12.24 -11.71
C PRO A 355 18.16 -11.74 -13.02
N VAL A 356 17.28 -12.54 -13.64
CA VAL A 356 16.54 -12.16 -14.85
C VAL A 356 15.79 -10.85 -14.68
N PHE A 357 15.00 -10.71 -13.61
CA PHE A 357 14.20 -9.51 -13.39
C PHE A 357 15.03 -8.36 -12.83
N THR A 358 16.05 -8.62 -12.03
CA THR A 358 17.00 -7.58 -11.60
C THR A 358 17.65 -6.91 -12.82
N TYR A 359 18.15 -7.71 -13.77
CA TYR A 359 18.73 -7.21 -15.02
C TYR A 359 17.73 -6.42 -15.87
N LEU A 360 16.55 -6.99 -16.13
CA LEU A 360 15.54 -6.37 -16.99
C LEU A 360 15.02 -5.05 -16.42
N LYS A 361 14.76 -4.99 -15.11
CA LYS A 361 14.33 -3.78 -14.42
C LYS A 361 15.40 -2.70 -14.45
N ALA A 362 16.68 -3.07 -14.32
CA ALA A 362 17.79 -2.13 -14.37
C ALA A 362 18.01 -1.52 -15.76
N LYS A 363 17.85 -2.31 -16.83
CA LYS A 363 18.00 -1.83 -18.21
C LYS A 363 16.77 -1.09 -18.74
N LEU A 364 15.59 -1.43 -18.25
CA LEU A 364 14.31 -0.82 -18.63
C LEU A 364 13.55 -0.35 -17.38
N PRO A 365 13.98 0.77 -16.77
CA PRO A 365 13.30 1.37 -15.63
C PRO A 365 11.82 1.69 -15.96
N GLY A 366 10.97 1.64 -14.95
CA GLY A 366 9.59 2.12 -15.05
C GLY A 366 9.50 3.61 -14.67
N THR A 367 8.30 4.18 -14.79
CA THR A 367 8.02 5.60 -14.49
C THR A 367 8.36 6.01 -13.05
N PHE A 368 8.31 5.08 -12.10
CA PHE A 368 8.58 5.32 -10.67
C PHE A 368 9.77 4.48 -10.18
N GLY A 369 10.78 4.34 -11.03
CA GLY A 369 11.97 3.53 -10.77
C GLY A 369 11.83 2.08 -11.23
N ASN A 370 12.69 1.22 -10.68
CA ASN A 370 12.91 -0.14 -11.19
C ASN A 370 11.91 -1.17 -10.64
N TYR A 371 11.07 -0.81 -9.66
CA TYR A 371 10.12 -1.73 -9.03
C TYR A 371 9.09 -2.28 -10.02
N ILE A 372 8.78 -3.58 -9.92
CA ILE A 372 7.63 -4.17 -10.60
C ILE A 372 6.40 -3.96 -9.74
N LYS A 373 5.44 -3.17 -10.22
CA LYS A 373 4.25 -2.78 -9.44
C LYS A 373 3.19 -3.88 -9.31
N TRP A 374 3.14 -4.84 -10.24
CA TRP A 374 2.09 -5.85 -10.24
C TRP A 374 2.42 -7.07 -11.10
N ASN A 375 1.57 -8.10 -10.98
CA ASN A 375 1.48 -9.23 -11.91
C ASN A 375 1.36 -8.75 -13.36
N PHE A 376 1.92 -9.54 -14.28
CA PHE A 376 1.86 -9.31 -15.72
C PHE A 376 2.59 -8.06 -16.21
N THR A 377 3.67 -7.63 -15.56
CA THR A 377 4.65 -6.77 -16.23
C THR A 377 5.39 -7.61 -17.28
N LYS A 378 5.65 -7.05 -18.47
CA LYS A 378 6.37 -7.74 -19.54
C LYS A 378 7.62 -6.99 -19.94
N PHE A 379 8.63 -7.74 -20.35
CA PHE A 379 9.85 -7.22 -20.94
C PHE A 379 10.09 -7.93 -22.27
N LEU A 380 10.25 -7.15 -23.33
CA LEU A 380 10.62 -7.64 -24.64
C LEU A 380 12.12 -7.47 -24.83
N VAL A 381 12.78 -8.53 -25.26
CA VAL A 381 14.22 -8.64 -25.48
C VAL A 381 14.43 -9.00 -26.95
N ASP A 382 15.39 -8.33 -27.59
CA ASP A 382 15.71 -8.55 -29.01
C ASP A 382 16.47 -9.85 -29.27
N ARG A 383 16.72 -10.15 -30.54
CA ARG A 383 17.47 -11.35 -30.97
C ARG A 383 18.89 -11.42 -30.44
N ASN A 384 19.50 -10.29 -30.05
CA ASN A 384 20.86 -10.19 -29.51
C ASN A 384 20.88 -10.25 -27.97
N GLY A 385 19.72 -10.49 -27.35
CA GLY A 385 19.57 -10.56 -25.90
C GLY A 385 19.62 -9.18 -25.24
N GLN A 386 19.37 -8.09 -25.98
CA GLN A 386 19.28 -6.74 -25.45
C GLN A 386 17.83 -6.41 -25.07
N PRO A 387 17.57 -5.89 -23.86
CA PRO A 387 16.25 -5.41 -23.49
C PRO A 387 15.78 -4.29 -24.41
N PHE A 388 14.62 -4.47 -25.03
CA PHE A 388 14.04 -3.54 -26.01
C PHE A 388 12.98 -2.64 -25.39
N LYS A 389 11.98 -3.22 -24.70
CA LYS A 389 10.85 -2.45 -24.16
C LYS A 389 10.19 -3.14 -22.97
N ARG A 390 9.71 -2.33 -22.03
CA ARG A 390 8.92 -2.75 -20.86
C ARG A 390 7.46 -2.36 -21.06
N PHE A 391 6.55 -3.26 -20.71
CA PHE A 391 5.10 -3.07 -20.78
C PHE A 391 4.48 -3.18 -19.40
N ALA A 392 3.55 -2.28 -19.10
CA ALA A 392 2.84 -2.23 -17.84
C ALA A 392 1.87 -3.43 -17.70
N PRO A 393 1.49 -3.79 -16.46
CA PRO A 393 0.49 -4.82 -16.18
C PRO A 393 -0.79 -4.76 -17.02
N LYS A 394 -1.28 -3.55 -17.29
CA LYS A 394 -2.52 -3.30 -18.03
C LYS A 394 -2.35 -3.28 -19.55
N ASP A 395 -1.12 -3.25 -20.06
CA ASP A 395 -0.85 -3.33 -21.49
C ASP A 395 -1.18 -4.75 -21.95
N ARG A 396 -2.21 -4.88 -22.79
CA ARG A 396 -2.67 -6.18 -23.30
C ARG A 396 -1.61 -6.77 -24.22
N PRO A 397 -1.29 -8.08 -24.13
CA PRO A 397 -0.29 -8.67 -25.01
C PRO A 397 -0.47 -8.34 -26.49
N LEU A 398 -1.70 -8.40 -27.01
CA LEU A 398 -1.95 -8.08 -28.42
C LEU A 398 -1.73 -6.61 -28.80
N SER A 399 -1.75 -5.66 -27.84
CA SER A 399 -1.57 -4.24 -28.17
C SER A 399 -0.14 -3.89 -28.56
N PHE A 400 0.84 -4.78 -28.31
CA PHE A 400 2.24 -4.60 -28.69
C PHE A 400 2.74 -5.65 -29.70
N GLU A 401 1.82 -6.28 -30.44
CA GLU A 401 2.17 -7.25 -31.49
C GLU A 401 3.13 -6.65 -32.55
N GLU A 402 2.97 -5.37 -32.90
CA GLU A 402 3.85 -4.69 -33.86
C GLU A 402 5.29 -4.52 -33.36
N ASP A 403 5.50 -4.35 -32.05
CA ASP A 403 6.85 -4.33 -31.47
C ASP A 403 7.52 -5.71 -31.65
N ILE A 404 6.78 -6.80 -31.47
CA ILE A 404 7.26 -8.17 -31.68
C ILE A 404 7.62 -8.39 -33.15
N LYS A 405 6.72 -8.07 -34.09
CA LYS A 405 6.98 -8.22 -35.54
C LYS A 405 8.22 -7.45 -35.97
N THR A 406 8.38 -6.23 -35.45
CA THR A 406 9.55 -5.39 -35.75
C THR A 406 10.86 -6.10 -35.38
N LEU A 407 10.93 -6.73 -34.21
CA LEU A 407 12.12 -7.47 -33.79
C LEU A 407 12.28 -8.81 -34.54
N LEU A 408 11.19 -9.49 -34.88
CA LEU A 408 11.24 -10.73 -35.65
C LEU A 408 11.78 -10.51 -37.07
N ALA A 409 11.48 -9.37 -37.69
CA ALA A 409 11.99 -8.99 -39.01
C ALA A 409 13.49 -8.65 -39.02
N GLN A 410 14.08 -8.35 -37.86
CA GLN A 410 15.51 -8.10 -37.75
C GLN A 410 16.29 -9.41 -37.87
N LYS A 411 17.44 -9.37 -38.54
CA LYS A 411 18.41 -10.48 -38.50
C LYS A 411 19.20 -10.41 -37.20
N ALA A 412 19.41 -11.55 -36.55
CA ALA A 412 20.38 -11.63 -35.45
C ALA A 412 21.76 -11.18 -35.96
N LEU A 413 22.47 -10.36 -35.19
CA LEU A 413 23.82 -9.97 -35.55
C LEU A 413 24.68 -11.25 -35.57
N LYS A 414 25.35 -11.51 -36.70
CA LYS A 414 26.40 -12.53 -36.75
C LYS A 414 27.54 -12.03 -35.86
N LYS A 415 27.70 -12.61 -34.67
CA LYS A 415 28.88 -12.39 -33.84
C LYS A 415 30.06 -13.18 -34.37
#